data_AF-A0A366XYK0-F1
#
_entry.id   AF-A0A366XYK0-F1
#
_cell.length_a   1.000
_cell.length_b   1.000
_cell.length_c   1.000
_cell.angle_alpha   90.00
_cell.angle_beta   90.00
_cell.angle_gamma   90.00
#
_symmetry.space_group_name_H-M   'P 1'
#
loop_
_entity.id
_entity.type
_entity.pdbx_description
1 polymer ?
#
loop_
_entity_poly.entity_id
_entity_poly.type
_entity_poly.pdbx_seq_one_letter_code
_entity_poly.pdbx_strand_id
1 'polypeptide(L)'
;MNKKAGILVSFSLMLLTGCWGRQEIENIGLVVGVGIDIKEEKLEERKRPSLIFTNQFVVPGVIAGEKTGGGSADKKPFDNLTLEESTLFEGVVETSNMTSRSPSYAHLKVIMIGEDAARSVNMLQLLSFFFVIMMFAGRYI
;
A
#
# COMPACT_ATOMS: atom_id res chain seq x y z
N MET A 1 -19.53 -4.30 52.87
CA MET A 1 -18.93 -4.23 51.51
C MET A 1 -19.33 -2.90 50.88
N ASN A 2 -18.38 -1.96 50.74
CA ASN A 2 -18.67 -0.58 50.35
C ASN A 2 -19.04 -0.51 48.86
N LYS A 3 -20.35 -0.45 48.55
CA LYS A 3 -20.91 -0.37 47.19
C LYS A 3 -20.24 0.73 46.34
N LYS A 4 -19.86 1.84 46.99
CA LYS A 4 -19.13 2.97 46.37
C LYS A 4 -17.74 2.58 45.86
N ALA A 5 -17.00 1.76 46.61
CA ALA A 5 -15.69 1.27 46.19
C ALA A 5 -15.80 0.29 45.01
N GLY A 6 -16.84 -0.54 44.97
CA GLY A 6 -17.09 -1.44 43.85
C GLY A 6 -17.37 -0.71 42.53
N ILE A 7 -18.15 0.39 42.59
CA ILE A 7 -18.42 1.24 41.41
C ILE A 7 -17.15 1.91 40.90
N LEU A 8 -16.29 2.40 41.80
CA LEU A 8 -15.07 3.13 41.45
C LEU A 8 -14.02 2.20 40.80
N VAL A 9 -13.91 0.96 41.29
CA VAL A 9 -13.06 -0.07 40.68
C VAL A 9 -13.58 -0.47 39.29
N SER A 10 -14.89 -0.66 39.14
CA SER A 10 -15.51 -0.99 37.84
C SER A 10 -15.25 0.10 36.78
N PHE A 11 -15.36 1.37 37.17
CA PHE A 11 -15.09 2.50 36.27
C PHE A 11 -13.60 2.59 35.86
N SER A 12 -12.68 2.24 36.77
CA SER A 12 -11.24 2.23 36.44
C SER A 12 -10.88 1.15 35.40
N LEU A 13 -11.56 0.01 35.39
CA LEU A 13 -11.32 -1.08 34.43
C LEU A 13 -11.72 -0.69 33.00
N MET A 14 -12.69 0.21 32.83
CA MET A 14 -13.06 0.76 31.53
C MET A 14 -11.99 1.70 30.95
N LEU A 15 -11.13 2.27 31.79
CA LEU A 15 -10.04 3.18 31.37
C LEU A 15 -8.74 2.45 31.04
N LEU A 16 -8.66 1.13 31.25
CA LEU A 16 -7.48 0.30 30.95
C LEU A 16 -7.51 -0.33 29.54
N THR A 17 -8.48 -0.01 28.70
CA THR A 17 -8.53 -0.49 27.30
C THR A 17 -7.54 0.29 26.42
N GLY A 18 -6.27 -0.08 26.50
CA GLY A 18 -5.18 0.50 25.70
C GLY A 18 -5.30 0.25 24.19
N CYS A 19 -4.93 1.27 23.41
CA CYS A 19 -4.68 1.36 21.95
C CYS A 19 -5.44 0.41 21.01
N TRP A 20 -6.72 0.70 20.77
CA TRP A 20 -7.54 0.07 19.73
C TRP A 20 -7.11 0.37 18.28
N GLY A 21 -6.11 1.24 18.07
CA GLY A 21 -5.70 1.71 16.75
C GLY A 21 -4.37 1.19 16.23
N ARG A 22 -3.73 0.21 16.90
CA ARG A 22 -2.41 -0.27 16.46
C ARG A 22 -2.57 -1.20 15.26
N GLN A 23 -2.00 -0.83 14.13
CA GLN A 23 -1.72 -1.74 13.03
C GLN A 23 -0.25 -2.18 13.08
N GLU A 24 -0.02 -3.48 13.02
CA GLU A 24 1.32 -4.05 12.95
C GLU A 24 1.87 -3.94 11.52
N ILE A 25 3.18 -3.73 11.38
CA ILE A 25 3.85 -3.51 10.08
C ILE A 25 3.69 -4.75 9.18
N GLU A 26 3.57 -5.93 9.78
CA GLU A 26 3.35 -7.20 9.12
C GLU A 26 1.96 -7.31 8.48
N ASN A 27 1.02 -6.45 8.88
CA ASN A 27 -0.34 -6.39 8.34
C ASN A 27 -0.53 -5.26 7.31
N ILE A 28 0.48 -4.41 7.13
CA ILE A 28 0.47 -3.28 6.18
C ILE A 28 1.36 -3.59 4.98
N GLY A 29 0.82 -3.43 3.78
CA GLY A 29 1.58 -3.55 2.53
C GLY A 29 2.28 -2.24 2.22
N LEU A 30 3.49 -2.03 2.75
CA LEU A 30 4.25 -0.79 2.50
C LEU A 30 4.71 -0.69 1.05
N VAL A 31 4.07 0.18 0.27
CA VAL A 31 4.46 0.49 -1.11
C VAL A 31 5.52 1.60 -1.09
N VAL A 32 6.71 1.29 -1.61
CA VAL A 32 7.83 2.25 -1.67
C VAL A 32 8.08 2.79 -3.07
N GLY A 33 7.62 2.07 -4.09
CA GLY A 33 7.76 2.45 -5.49
C GLY A 33 6.54 2.07 -6.32
N VAL A 34 6.19 2.94 -7.27
CA VAL A 34 5.15 2.66 -8.27
C VAL A 34 5.74 2.89 -9.66
N GLY A 35 5.63 1.90 -10.54
CA GLY A 35 5.90 2.00 -11.96
C GLY A 35 4.60 2.12 -12.75
N ILE A 36 4.54 3.03 -13.71
CA ILE A 36 3.38 3.23 -14.59
C ILE A 36 3.87 3.21 -16.02
N ASP A 37 3.34 2.29 -16.81
CA ASP A 37 3.64 2.15 -18.21
C ASP A 37 2.35 1.98 -19.03
N ILE A 38 2.47 1.89 -20.36
CA ILE A 38 1.36 1.52 -21.23
C ILE A 38 1.69 0.21 -21.93
N LYS A 39 0.68 -0.64 -22.08
CA LYS A 39 0.78 -1.76 -22.98
C LYS A 39 0.72 -1.26 -24.43
N GLU A 40 1.75 -1.55 -25.22
CA GLU A 40 1.73 -1.40 -26.68
C GLU A 40 0.71 -2.37 -27.29
N GLU A 41 -0.57 -2.05 -27.18
CA GLU A 41 -1.61 -2.72 -27.95
C GLU A 41 -1.94 -1.84 -29.16
N LYS A 42 -2.02 -2.44 -30.36
CA LYS A 42 -2.52 -1.75 -31.56
C LYS A 42 -3.83 -1.08 -31.16
N LEU A 43 -3.82 0.24 -31.14
CA LEU A 43 -4.99 1.08 -30.90
C LEU A 43 -6.06 0.71 -31.93
N GLU A 44 -6.86 -0.30 -31.62
CA GLU A 44 -8.24 -0.32 -32.07
C GLU A 44 -8.81 1.02 -31.58
N GLU A 45 -9.13 1.91 -32.52
CA GLU A 45 -9.30 3.37 -32.39
C GLU A 45 -10.33 3.85 -31.34
N ARG A 46 -10.86 2.94 -30.51
CA ARG A 46 -11.94 3.17 -29.55
C ARG A 46 -11.67 2.67 -28.13
N LYS A 47 -10.52 2.07 -27.83
CA LYS A 47 -10.20 1.63 -26.46
C LYS A 47 -9.24 2.60 -25.78
N ARG A 48 -9.48 2.86 -24.49
CA ARG A 48 -8.55 3.61 -23.63
C ARG A 48 -7.22 2.83 -23.56
N PRO A 49 -6.07 3.52 -23.48
CA PRO A 49 -4.79 2.85 -23.31
C PRO A 49 -4.80 2.04 -22.00
N SER A 50 -4.42 0.77 -22.07
CA SER A 50 -4.26 -0.08 -20.89
C SER A 50 -2.97 0.30 -20.18
N LEU A 51 -3.08 0.74 -18.93
CA LEU A 51 -1.95 1.14 -18.10
C LEU A 51 -1.43 -0.08 -17.35
N ILE A 52 -0.11 -0.25 -17.38
CA ILE A 52 0.58 -1.28 -16.60
C ILE A 52 1.06 -0.61 -15.31
N PHE A 53 0.58 -1.10 -14.18
CA PHE A 53 0.96 -0.65 -12.84
C PHE A 53 1.87 -1.67 -12.20
N THR A 54 3.03 -1.25 -11.70
CA THR A 54 3.92 -2.09 -10.90
C THR A 54 4.10 -1.48 -9.52
N ASN A 55 3.52 -2.11 -8.50
CA ASN A 55 3.67 -1.70 -7.11
C ASN A 55 4.79 -2.50 -6.46
N GLN A 56 5.78 -1.81 -5.91
CA GLN A 56 6.86 -2.42 -5.16
C GLN A 56 6.57 -2.35 -3.67
N PHE A 57 6.33 -3.51 -3.08
CA PHE A 57 6.11 -3.71 -1.65
C PHE A 57 7.40 -4.05 -0.94
N VAL A 58 7.54 -3.58 0.30
CA VAL A 58 8.60 -4.00 1.22
C VAL A 58 8.23 -5.33 1.87
N VAL A 59 9.23 -6.21 2.07
CA VAL A 59 9.08 -7.45 2.85
C VAL A 59 9.78 -7.28 4.21
N PRO A 60 9.05 -6.94 5.29
CA PRO A 60 9.66 -6.54 6.58
C PRO A 60 10.57 -7.61 7.19
N GLY A 61 10.16 -8.89 7.17
CA GLY A 61 10.92 -9.99 7.77
C GLY A 61 12.30 -10.23 7.14
N VAL A 62 12.51 -9.81 5.89
CA VAL A 62 13.82 -9.89 5.22
C VAL A 62 14.72 -8.71 5.64
N ILE A 63 14.15 -7.52 5.80
CA ILE A 63 14.89 -6.30 6.18
C ILE A 63 15.28 -6.31 7.66
N ALA A 64 14.41 -6.82 8.54
CA ALA A 64 14.67 -6.91 9.97
C ALA A 64 15.70 -7.99 10.35
N GLY A 65 16.18 -8.78 9.39
CA GLY A 65 17.19 -9.81 9.63
C GLY A 65 16.67 -11.01 10.42
N GLU A 66 15.36 -11.30 10.38
CA GLU A 66 14.82 -12.52 10.97
C GLU A 66 15.39 -13.75 10.27
N LYS A 67 16.42 -14.32 10.87
CA LYS A 67 16.97 -15.63 10.52
C LYS A 67 15.98 -16.70 10.94
N THR A 68 14.91 -16.88 10.16
CA THR A 68 14.10 -18.10 10.26
C THR A 68 14.97 -19.25 9.79
N GLY A 69 15.26 -20.17 10.70
CA GLY A 69 16.17 -21.29 10.47
C GLY A 69 15.71 -22.15 9.28
N GLY A 70 16.61 -22.31 8.30
CA GLY A 70 16.41 -23.19 7.16
C GLY A 70 16.73 -22.51 5.83
N GLY A 71 17.95 -22.73 5.33
CA GLY A 71 18.36 -22.44 3.95
C GLY A 71 18.34 -20.95 3.57
N SER A 72 19.51 -20.31 3.61
CA SER A 72 19.75 -19.02 2.97
C SER A 72 19.55 -19.13 1.46
N ALA A 73 18.31 -19.00 1.01
CA ALA A 73 18.02 -18.53 -0.34
C ALA A 73 17.84 -17.01 -0.24
N ASP A 74 18.51 -16.27 -1.12
CA ASP A 74 18.42 -14.81 -1.30
C ASP A 74 16.96 -14.34 -1.46
N LYS A 75 16.23 -14.18 -0.34
CA LYS A 75 14.94 -13.52 -0.38
C LYS A 75 15.21 -12.04 -0.62
N LYS A 76 14.67 -11.52 -1.72
CA LYS A 76 14.73 -10.10 -2.02
C LYS A 76 13.96 -9.33 -0.94
N PRO A 77 14.44 -8.16 -0.49
CA PRO A 77 13.76 -7.36 0.53
C PRO A 77 12.50 -6.64 0.01
N PHE A 78 12.04 -7.00 -1.19
CA PHE A 78 10.93 -6.40 -1.90
C PHE A 78 10.13 -7.46 -2.67
N ASP A 79 8.87 -7.15 -2.93
CA ASP A 79 7.98 -7.91 -3.79
C ASP A 79 7.32 -6.96 -4.80
N ASN A 80 7.23 -7.35 -6.07
CA ASN A 80 6.68 -6.51 -7.12
C ASN A 80 5.36 -7.11 -7.61
N LEU A 81 4.29 -6.34 -7.50
CA LEU A 81 2.97 -6.68 -8.04
C LEU A 81 2.72 -5.86 -9.30
N THR A 82 2.65 -6.54 -10.46
CA THR A 82 2.30 -5.90 -11.74
C THR A 82 0.88 -6.27 -12.13
N LEU A 83 0.09 -5.28 -12.55
CA LEU A 83 -1.29 -5.44 -13.03
C LEU A 83 -1.59 -4.48 -14.19
N GLU A 84 -2.60 -4.80 -14.98
CA GLU A 84 -3.02 -4.03 -16.15
C GLU A 84 -4.42 -3.49 -15.93
N GLU A 85 -4.58 -2.16 -15.92
CA GLU A 85 -5.89 -1.53 -15.69
C GLU A 85 -6.10 -0.30 -16.54
N SER A 86 -7.37 0.08 -16.73
CA SER A 86 -7.72 1.21 -17.61
C SER A 86 -7.58 2.58 -16.94
N THR A 87 -7.52 2.62 -15.61
CA THR A 87 -7.42 3.87 -14.83
C THR A 87 -6.53 3.73 -13.60
N LEU A 88 -5.98 4.85 -13.11
CA LEU A 88 -5.18 4.91 -11.88
C LEU A 88 -5.96 4.37 -10.66
N PHE A 89 -7.27 4.65 -10.60
CA PHE A 89 -8.12 4.24 -9.49
C PHE A 89 -8.38 2.73 -9.49
N GLU A 90 -8.73 2.16 -10.65
CA GLU A 90 -8.86 0.70 -10.81
C GLU A 90 -7.55 0.01 -10.45
N GLY A 91 -6.41 0.55 -10.88
CA GLY A 91 -5.10 0.02 -10.52
C GLY A 91 -4.87 -0.06 -9.00
N VAL A 92 -5.25 0.97 -8.24
CA VAL A 92 -5.12 0.95 -6.76
C VAL A 92 -6.10 -0.03 -6.11
N VAL A 93 -7.34 -0.09 -6.59
CA VAL A 93 -8.35 -1.03 -6.09
C VAL A 93 -7.91 -2.46 -6.34
N GLU A 94 -7.45 -2.77 -7.54
CA GLU A 94 -7.02 -4.12 -7.91
C GLU A 94 -5.73 -4.51 -7.20
N THR A 95 -4.80 -3.57 -7.00
CA THR A 95 -3.64 -3.79 -6.13
C THR A 95 -4.09 -4.26 -4.74
N SER A 96 -5.14 -3.64 -4.18
CA SER A 96 -5.69 -4.01 -2.87
C SER A 96 -6.39 -5.36 -2.86
N ASN A 97 -6.96 -5.81 -3.98
CA ASN A 97 -7.62 -7.11 -4.10
C ASN A 97 -6.62 -8.26 -4.23
N MET A 98 -5.49 -8.01 -4.92
CA MET A 98 -4.48 -9.02 -5.21
C MET A 98 -3.46 -9.25 -4.07
N THR A 99 -3.45 -8.38 -3.06
CA THR A 99 -2.54 -8.47 -1.91
C THR A 99 -3.26 -8.97 -0.67
N SER A 100 -2.55 -9.72 0.17
CA SER A 100 -3.04 -10.10 1.50
C SER A 100 -2.92 -8.97 2.54
N ARG A 101 -2.07 -7.98 2.27
CA ARG A 101 -1.83 -6.83 3.15
C ARG A 101 -2.31 -5.55 2.49
N SER A 102 -3.16 -4.79 3.17
CA SER A 102 -3.68 -3.53 2.67
C SER A 102 -2.55 -2.61 2.18
N PRO A 103 -2.54 -2.18 0.91
CA PRO A 103 -1.51 -1.29 0.38
C PRO A 103 -1.51 0.04 1.11
N SER A 104 -0.34 0.46 1.59
CA SER A 104 -0.11 1.79 2.15
C SER A 104 0.95 2.51 1.34
N TYR A 105 0.56 3.66 0.80
CA TYR A 105 1.43 4.55 0.03
C TYR A 105 2.01 5.68 0.88
N ALA A 106 1.85 5.64 2.21
CA ALA A 106 2.38 6.67 3.12
C ALA A 106 3.91 6.82 3.01
N HIS A 107 4.60 5.76 2.58
CA HIS A 107 6.04 5.73 2.39
C HIS A 107 6.47 5.67 0.93
N LEU A 108 5.60 6.02 -0.03
CA LEU A 108 5.95 6.06 -1.44
C LEU A 108 7.11 7.05 -1.67
N LYS A 109 8.24 6.55 -2.19
CA LYS A 109 9.46 7.35 -2.42
C LYS A 109 9.72 7.62 -3.88
N VAL A 110 9.33 6.71 -4.77
CA VAL A 110 9.62 6.81 -6.20
C VAL A 110 8.38 6.49 -7.02
N ILE A 111 8.12 7.32 -8.01
CA ILE A 111 7.14 7.06 -9.06
C ILE A 111 7.92 7.06 -10.37
N MET A 112 7.99 5.89 -11.02
CA MET A 112 8.59 5.71 -12.33
C MET A 112 7.49 5.73 -13.38
N ILE A 113 7.65 6.57 -14.41
CA ILE A 113 6.65 6.75 -15.47
C ILE A 113 7.36 6.48 -16.79
N GLY A 114 6.85 5.52 -17.56
CA GLY A 114 7.30 5.24 -18.91
C GLY A 114 7.08 6.44 -19.84
N GLU A 115 7.90 6.58 -20.88
CA GLU A 115 7.80 7.71 -21.80
C GLU A 115 6.43 7.77 -22.48
N ASP A 116 5.95 6.63 -22.98
CA ASP A 116 4.65 6.56 -23.66
C ASP A 116 3.50 6.85 -22.70
N ALA A 117 3.60 6.34 -21.46
CA ALA A 117 2.68 6.64 -20.36
C ALA A 117 2.63 8.14 -20.10
N ALA A 118 3.78 8.79 -19.97
CA ALA A 118 3.89 10.21 -19.74
C ALA A 118 3.27 11.06 -20.87
N ARG A 119 3.31 10.58 -22.11
CA ARG A 119 2.71 11.26 -23.28
C ARG A 119 1.20 11.06 -23.38
N SER A 120 0.68 9.93 -22.89
CA SER A 120 -0.73 9.56 -23.07
C SER A 120 -1.63 9.98 -21.90
N VAL A 121 -1.07 10.14 -20.70
CA VAL A 121 -1.84 10.51 -19.49
C VAL A 121 -1.61 11.96 -19.10
N ASN A 122 -2.60 12.56 -18.43
CA ASN A 122 -2.43 13.88 -17.84
C ASN A 122 -1.47 13.79 -16.63
N MET A 123 -0.27 14.35 -16.77
CA MET A 123 0.77 14.30 -15.75
C MET A 123 0.35 14.95 -14.43
N LEU A 124 -0.37 16.08 -14.49
CA LEU A 124 -0.83 16.77 -13.29
C LEU A 124 -1.86 15.93 -12.53
N GLN A 125 -2.76 15.25 -13.26
CA GLN A 125 -3.75 14.34 -12.66
C GLN A 125 -3.06 13.13 -12.01
N LEU A 126 -2.07 12.53 -12.67
CA LEU A 126 -1.31 11.41 -12.15
C LEU A 126 -0.56 11.79 -10.88
N LEU A 127 0.19 12.88 -10.90
CA LEU A 127 0.91 13.36 -9.73
C LEU A 127 -0.06 13.71 -8.60
N SER A 128 -1.13 14.45 -8.90
CA SER A 128 -2.13 14.82 -7.89
C SER A 128 -2.78 13.59 -7.23
N PHE A 129 -3.06 12.54 -8.00
CA PHE A 129 -3.60 11.28 -7.48
C PHE A 129 -2.69 10.68 -6.40
N PHE A 130 -1.40 10.49 -6.68
CA PHE A 130 -0.47 9.94 -5.69
C PHE A 130 -0.17 10.90 -4.53
N PHE A 131 -0.12 12.21 -4.77
CA PHE A 131 0.06 13.19 -3.69
C PHE A 131 -1.11 13.19 -2.71
N VAL A 132 -2.34 13.15 -3.21
CA VAL A 132 -3.54 13.05 -2.37
C VAL A 132 -3.52 11.74 -1.59
N ILE A 133 -3.27 10.61 -2.26
CA ILE A 133 -3.19 9.29 -1.61
C ILE A 133 -2.14 9.29 -0.50
N MET A 134 -0.94 9.83 -0.74
CA MET A 134 0.13 9.87 0.26
C MET A 134 -0.26 10.72 1.48
N MET A 135 -0.96 11.84 1.27
CA MET A 135 -1.41 12.72 2.35
C MET A 135 -2.47 12.07 3.26
N PHE A 136 -3.35 11.24 2.68
CA PHE A 136 -4.40 10.56 3.45
C PHE A 136 -3.95 9.20 4.02
N ALA A 137 -3.02 8.50 3.36
CA ALA A 137 -2.52 7.20 3.82
C ALA A 137 -1.76 7.30 5.16
N GLY A 138 -1.11 8.43 5.45
CA GLY A 138 -0.40 8.64 6.72
C GLY A 138 -1.29 8.94 7.93
N ARG A 139 -2.62 9.07 7.79
CA ARG A 139 -3.53 9.38 8.91
C ARG A 139 -3.99 8.16 9.71
N TYR A 140 -3.62 6.95 9.28
CA TYR A 140 -4.13 5.69 9.84
C TYR A 140 -3.01 4.69 10.28
N ILE A 141 -1.75 5.14 10.29
CA ILE A 141 -0.61 4.43 10.88
C ILE A 141 -0.29 5.10 12.22
#